data_AF-M1D2V4-F1
#
_entry.id   AF-M1D2V4-F1
#
_cell.length_a   1.000
_cell.length_b   1.000
_cell.length_c   1.000
_cell.angle_alpha   90.00
_cell.angle_beta   90.00
_cell.angle_gamma   90.00
#
_symmetry.space_group_name_H-M   'P 1'
#
loop_
_entity.id
_entity.type
_entity.pdbx_description
1 polymer ?
#
loop_
_entity_poly.entity_id
_entity_poly.type
_entity_poly.pdbx_seq_one_letter_code
_entity_poly.pdbx_strand_id
1 'polypeptide(L)'
;MGWSPIPVGFSARFSCLSRVYKYFFWQGNLNITAMQTAAEKFLGEHDFRNFCKMDADNVHNYRRHIISFEILPFNERFSSISLTLCFFYLFSTCRERINKLTSVIFLKFYDALTYFLS
;
A
#
# COMPACT_ATOMS: atom_id res chain seq x y z
N MET A 1 -18.89 -4.13 9.90
CA MET A 1 -19.69 -2.92 10.13
C MET A 1 -20.11 -2.91 11.59
N GLY A 2 -19.90 -1.81 12.31
CA GLY A 2 -20.18 -1.68 13.74
C GLY A 2 -20.14 -0.21 14.17
N TRP A 3 -20.70 0.11 15.33
CA TRP A 3 -20.75 1.46 15.90
C TRP A 3 -20.13 1.48 17.30
N SER A 4 -19.52 2.60 17.68
CA SER A 4 -18.94 2.81 19.02
C SER A 4 -19.04 4.29 19.42
N PRO A 5 -19.30 4.62 20.70
CA PRO A 5 -19.25 6.00 21.19
C PRO A 5 -17.81 6.52 21.19
N ILE A 6 -17.64 7.80 20.87
CA ILE A 6 -16.33 8.46 20.73
C ILE A 6 -16.26 9.75 21.57
N PRO A 7 -15.07 10.13 22.09
CA PRO A 7 -14.89 11.38 22.80
C PRO A 7 -15.16 12.62 21.94
N VAL A 8 -15.55 13.73 22.58
CA VAL A 8 -15.68 15.03 21.93
C VAL A 8 -14.31 15.45 21.37
N GLY A 9 -14.27 15.83 20.09
CA GLY A 9 -13.04 16.18 19.38
C GLY A 9 -12.35 15.02 18.66
N PHE A 10 -12.87 13.79 18.76
CA PHE A 10 -12.37 12.69 17.94
C PHE A 10 -12.67 12.93 16.46
N SER A 11 -11.65 12.74 15.62
CA SER A 11 -11.81 12.71 14.17
C SER A 11 -11.31 11.38 13.65
N ALA A 12 -12.19 10.61 12.99
CA ALA A 12 -11.79 9.35 12.35
C ALA A 12 -10.63 9.54 11.35
N ARG A 13 -10.48 10.75 10.80
CA ARG A 13 -9.36 11.09 9.91
C ARG A 13 -8.08 11.40 10.68
N PHE A 14 -8.15 12.29 11.68
CA PHE A 14 -6.95 12.86 12.32
C PHE A 14 -6.50 12.11 13.57
N SER A 15 -7.42 11.41 14.24
CA SER A 15 -7.13 10.54 15.39
C SER A 15 -6.73 9.13 14.98
N CYS A 16 -6.74 8.82 13.69
CA CYS A 16 -6.27 7.54 13.17
C CYS A 16 -4.74 7.46 13.37
N LEU A 17 -4.25 6.37 13.99
CA LEU A 17 -2.82 6.16 14.20
C LEU A 17 -2.13 5.57 12.97
N SER A 18 -2.84 4.71 12.26
CA SER A 18 -2.28 3.92 11.18
C SER A 18 -3.36 3.38 10.26
N ARG A 19 -3.00 3.12 9.00
CA ARG A 19 -3.88 2.50 8.02
C ARG A 19 -3.22 1.25 7.46
N VAL A 20 -4.06 0.24 7.21
CA VAL A 20 -3.69 -0.98 6.50
C VAL A 20 -4.37 -0.94 5.15
N TYR A 21 -3.61 -1.12 4.08
CA TYR A 21 -4.14 -1.31 2.75
C TYR A 21 -3.89 -2.74 2.29
N LYS A 22 -4.94 -3.37 1.74
CA LYS A 22 -4.87 -4.67 1.09
C LYS A 22 -5.29 -4.54 -0.36
N TYR A 23 -4.41 -4.95 -1.26
CA TYR A 23 -4.65 -4.94 -2.70
C TYR A 23 -4.56 -6.33 -3.23
N PHE A 24 -5.56 -6.78 -3.98
CA PHE A 24 -5.58 -8.08 -4.62
C PHE A 24 -5.27 -7.95 -6.11
N PHE A 25 -4.38 -8.78 -6.63
CA PHE A 25 -4.00 -8.79 -8.04
C PHE A 25 -3.74 -10.21 -8.53
N TRP A 26 -3.84 -10.42 -9.83
CA TRP A 26 -3.50 -11.69 -10.46
C TRP A 26 -2.00 -11.83 -10.62
N GLN A 27 -1.43 -12.97 -10.24
CA GLN A 27 0.01 -13.20 -10.40
C GLN A 27 0.44 -13.16 -11.87
N GLY A 28 -0.25 -13.85 -12.78
CA GLY A 28 0.16 -13.96 -14.18
C GLY A 28 1.61 -14.43 -14.32
N ASN A 29 2.43 -13.65 -15.05
CA ASN A 29 3.87 -13.91 -15.23
C ASN A 29 4.76 -13.11 -14.25
N LEU A 30 4.18 -12.46 -13.25
CA LEU A 30 4.95 -11.61 -12.33
C LEU A 30 5.90 -12.45 -11.45
N ASN A 31 7.14 -11.97 -11.32
CA ASN A 31 8.14 -12.59 -10.45
C ASN A 31 7.92 -12.17 -8.98
N ILE A 32 7.14 -12.98 -8.25
CA ILE A 32 6.76 -12.69 -6.86
C ILE A 32 7.98 -12.54 -5.95
N THR A 33 9.03 -13.35 -6.12
CA THR A 33 10.26 -13.25 -5.31
C THR A 33 10.94 -11.91 -5.50
N ALA A 34 11.09 -11.44 -6.75
CA ALA A 34 11.65 -10.12 -7.03
C ALA A 34 10.80 -8.99 -6.45
N MET A 35 9.47 -9.12 -6.52
CA MET A 35 8.56 -8.16 -5.91
C MET A 35 8.68 -8.15 -4.37
N GLN A 36 8.84 -9.31 -3.72
CA GLN A 36 9.06 -9.41 -2.27
C GLN A 36 10.37 -8.73 -1.86
N THR A 37 11.47 -9.00 -2.58
CA THR A 37 12.75 -8.31 -2.33
C THR A 37 12.65 -6.80 -2.58
N ALA A 38 11.88 -6.37 -3.58
CA ALA A 38 11.64 -4.95 -3.80
C ALA A 38 10.81 -4.32 -2.67
N ALA A 39 9.80 -5.02 -2.16
CA ALA A 39 8.95 -4.57 -1.06
C ALA A 39 9.73 -4.30 0.23
N GLU A 40 10.71 -5.13 0.57
CA GLU A 40 11.57 -4.93 1.76
C GLU A 40 12.30 -3.58 1.74
N LYS A 41 12.65 -3.06 0.56
CA LYS A 41 13.32 -1.76 0.42
C LYS A 41 12.43 -0.56 0.77
N PHE A 42 11.11 -0.78 0.86
CA PHE A 42 10.15 0.25 1.24
C PHE A 42 9.98 0.36 2.76
N LEU A 43 10.46 -0.62 3.54
CA LEU A 43 10.34 -0.60 5.01
C LEU A 43 11.16 0.56 5.61
N GLY A 44 10.63 1.19 6.66
CA GLY A 44 11.23 2.36 7.29
C GLY A 44 10.70 3.68 6.74
N GLU A 45 11.40 4.77 7.05
CA GLU A 45 11.02 6.13 6.65
C GLU A 45 11.70 6.52 5.34
N HIS A 46 10.89 6.83 4.32
CA HIS A 46 11.38 7.23 2.99
C HIS A 46 10.61 8.42 2.44
N ASP A 47 11.26 9.18 1.57
CA ASP A 47 10.63 10.25 0.79
C ASP A 47 10.04 9.68 -0.51
N PHE A 48 8.71 9.70 -0.61
CA PHE A 48 7.96 9.15 -1.74
C PHE A 48 7.49 10.21 -2.74
N ARG A 49 8.17 11.38 -2.85
CA ARG A 49 7.77 12.45 -3.78
C ARG A 49 7.62 11.99 -5.23
N ASN A 50 8.51 11.10 -5.68
CA ASN A 50 8.49 10.53 -7.03
C ASN A 50 7.28 9.60 -7.25
N PHE A 51 6.71 9.09 -6.17
CA PHE A 51 5.55 8.23 -6.22
C PHE A 51 4.22 9.00 -6.25
N CYS A 52 4.19 10.29 -5.90
CA CYS A 52 2.95 11.08 -6.01
C CYS A 52 2.91 11.90 -7.30
N LYS A 53 1.69 12.18 -7.79
CA LYS A 53 1.49 13.30 -8.72
C LYS A 53 1.78 14.57 -7.92
N MET A 54 2.65 15.45 -8.42
CA MET A 54 2.92 16.71 -7.74
C MET A 54 1.63 17.53 -7.67
N ASP A 55 1.08 17.63 -6.47
CA ASP A 55 0.01 18.56 -6.10
C ASP A 55 0.65 19.50 -5.08
N ALA A 56 1.43 20.46 -5.61
CA ALA A 56 2.29 21.35 -4.84
C ALA A 56 1.51 22.21 -3.85
N ASP A 57 0.22 22.46 -4.12
CA ASP A 57 -0.67 23.27 -3.30
C ASP A 57 -1.20 22.53 -2.07
N ASN A 58 -1.24 21.19 -2.10
CA ASN A 58 -1.91 20.40 -1.05
C ASN A 58 -0.98 19.41 -0.34
N VAL A 59 0.20 19.12 -0.89
CA VAL A 59 1.12 18.08 -0.38
C VAL A 59 2.49 18.69 -0.11
N HIS A 60 2.78 18.99 1.15
CA HIS A 60 4.08 19.51 1.58
C HIS A 60 4.96 18.46 2.28
N ASN A 61 4.39 17.30 2.66
CA ASN A 61 5.13 16.19 3.24
C ASN A 61 4.97 14.90 2.43
N TYR A 62 6.09 14.45 1.85
CA TYR A 62 6.22 13.22 1.06
C TYR A 62 6.86 12.05 1.82
N ARG A 63 7.27 12.26 3.08
CA ARG A 63 7.87 11.22 3.90
C ARG A 63 6.81 10.31 4.50
N ARG A 64 7.00 9.00 4.39
CA ARG A 64 6.14 8.01 5.04
C ARG A 64 7.00 6.96 5.71
N HIS A 65 6.56 6.54 6.88
CA HIS A 65 7.11 5.38 7.57
C HIS A 65 6.23 4.17 7.26
N ILE A 66 6.79 3.21 6.53
CA ILE A 66 6.19 1.92 6.25
C ILE A 66 6.69 0.93 7.30
N ILE A 67 5.75 0.36 8.04
CA ILE A 67 6.02 -0.56 9.14
C ILE A 67 6.06 -2.00 8.63
N SER A 68 5.17 -2.35 7.70
CA SER A 68 5.20 -3.63 7.01
C SER A 68 4.74 -3.51 5.56
N PHE A 69 5.34 -4.33 4.71
CA PHE A 69 5.03 -4.48 3.29
C PHE A 69 5.24 -5.94 2.90
N GLU A 70 4.14 -6.69 2.79
CA GLU A 70 4.18 -8.12 2.46
C GLU A 70 3.49 -8.39 1.13
N ILE A 71 3.99 -9.38 0.39
CA ILE A 71 3.35 -9.91 -0.82
C ILE A 71 3.17 -11.41 -0.62
N LEU A 72 1.93 -11.86 -0.55
CA LEU A 72 1.61 -13.24 -0.24
C LEU A 72 0.77 -13.85 -1.37
N PRO A 73 1.11 -15.07 -1.83
CA PRO A 73 0.22 -15.83 -2.70
C PRO A 73 -1.02 -16.28 -1.91
N PHE A 74 -2.16 -16.18 -2.57
CA PHE A 74 -3.47 -16.58 -2.10
C PHE A 74 -4.06 -17.50 -3.17
N ASN A 75 -4.00 -18.80 -2.89
CA ASN A 75 -4.50 -19.83 -3.78
C ASN A 75 -5.90 -20.24 -3.33
N GLU A 76 -6.92 -19.68 -3.96
CA GLU A 76 -8.23 -20.31 -4.01
C GLU A 76 -8.45 -20.90 -5.41
N ARG A 77 -8.81 -22.19 -5.46
CA ARG A 77 -9.15 -22.86 -6.73
C ARG A 77 -10.52 -22.38 -7.19
N PHE A 78 -10.56 -21.26 -7.90
CA PHE A 78 -11.73 -20.92 -8.72
C PHE A 78 -11.66 -21.71 -10.02
N SER A 79 -12.52 -22.73 -10.17
CA SER A 79 -12.84 -23.51 -11.39
C SER A 79 -11.78 -23.52 -12.52
N SER A 80 -11.17 -24.69 -12.77
CA SER A 80 -10.33 -25.06 -13.94
C SER A 80 -9.12 -24.18 -14.30
N ILE A 81 -8.95 -22.99 -13.72
CA ILE A 81 -7.79 -22.11 -13.90
C ILE A 81 -7.18 -21.90 -12.51
N SER A 82 -5.94 -22.33 -12.31
CA SER A 82 -5.19 -22.02 -11.08
C SER A 82 -4.83 -20.54 -11.10
N LEU A 83 -5.71 -19.69 -10.58
CA LEU A 83 -5.45 -18.28 -10.42
C LEU A 83 -4.80 -18.05 -9.05
N THR A 84 -3.50 -17.77 -9.05
CA THR A 84 -2.83 -17.28 -7.84
C THR A 84 -3.13 -15.80 -7.71
N LEU A 85 -3.97 -15.47 -6.74
CA LEU A 85 -4.21 -14.10 -6.31
C LEU A 85 -3.05 -13.73 -5.39
N CYS A 86 -2.55 -12.51 -5.43
CA CYS A 86 -1.59 -12.05 -4.43
C CYS A 86 -2.19 -10.87 -3.69
N PHE A 87 -1.82 -10.69 -2.42
CA PHE A 87 -2.15 -9.46 -1.71
C PHE A 87 -0.96 -8.74 -1.12
N PHE A 88 -1.07 -7.41 -1.17
CA PHE A 88 -0.18 -6.50 -0.49
C PHE A 88 -0.68 -6.20 0.91
N TYR A 89 0.21 -6.16 1.90
CA TYR A 89 -0.12 -5.66 3.24
C TYR A 89 0.74 -4.44 3.53
N LEU A 90 0.15 -3.23 3.43
CA LEU A 90 0.87 -1.99 3.72
C LEU A 90 0.38 -1.39 5.05
N PHE A 91 1.22 -1.46 6.09
CA PHE A 91 0.96 -0.78 7.37
C PHE A 91 1.81 0.49 7.49
N SER A 92 1.18 1.62 7.77
CA SER A 92 1.86 2.92 7.82
C SER A 92 1.26 3.85 8.85
N THR A 93 2.08 4.74 9.41
CA THR A 93 1.62 5.76 10.37
C THR A 93 0.85 6.89 9.69
N CYS A 94 -0.27 7.31 10.27
CA CYS A 94 -1.10 8.43 9.81
C CYS A 94 -0.61 9.79 10.31
N ARG A 95 0.72 9.99 10.40
CA ARG A 95 1.28 11.09 11.19
C ARG A 95 1.00 12.49 10.60
N GLU A 96 0.61 12.63 9.33
CA GLU A 96 0.31 13.94 8.74
C GLU A 96 -0.81 13.94 7.67
N ARG A 97 -1.39 15.13 7.45
CA ARG A 97 -2.62 15.50 6.72
C ARG A 97 -2.88 14.86 5.33
N ILE A 98 -1.93 14.12 4.74
CA ILE A 98 -1.95 13.67 3.35
C ILE A 98 -2.12 12.14 3.29
N ASN A 99 -3.38 11.70 3.29
CA ASN A 99 -3.79 10.29 3.20
C ASN A 99 -3.71 9.71 1.76
N LYS A 100 -3.34 10.51 0.76
CA LYS A 100 -3.34 10.07 -0.65
C LYS A 100 -2.06 9.32 -1.06
N LEU A 101 -0.96 9.49 -0.34
CA LEU A 101 0.36 9.01 -0.79
C LEU A 101 0.52 7.49 -0.68
N THR A 102 -0.02 6.86 0.37
CA THR A 102 0.15 5.42 0.62
C THR A 102 -0.61 4.52 -0.35
N SER A 103 -1.78 4.93 -0.82
CA SER A 103 -2.49 4.21 -1.89
C SER A 103 -1.84 4.36 -3.27
N VAL A 104 -1.13 5.47 -3.51
CA VAL A 104 -0.46 5.73 -4.80
C VAL A 104 0.89 5.01 -4.89
N ILE A 105 1.58 4.82 -3.77
CA ILE A 105 2.79 3.99 -3.70
C ILE A 105 2.52 2.59 -4.26
N PHE A 106 1.37 1.98 -3.93
CA PHE A 106 0.99 0.67 -4.46
C PHE A 106 0.82 0.69 -5.98
N LEU A 107 -0.01 1.58 -6.52
CA LEU A 107 -0.29 1.63 -7.97
C LEU A 107 1.00 1.77 -8.78
N LYS A 108 1.90 2.67 -8.34
CA LYS A 108 3.18 2.85 -9.02
C LYS A 108 4.17 1.71 -8.79
N PHE A 109 4.14 1.04 -7.65
CA PHE A 109 4.93 -0.17 -7.41
C PHE A 109 4.47 -1.30 -8.33
N TYR A 110 3.17 -1.52 -8.43
CA TYR A 110 2.57 -2.50 -9.34
C TYR A 110 2.89 -2.18 -10.80
N ASP A 111 2.69 -0.93 -11.23
CA ASP A 111 3.02 -0.50 -12.59
C ASP A 111 4.51 -0.72 -12.88
N ALA A 112 5.41 -0.23 -12.01
CA ALA A 112 6.84 -0.41 -12.20
C ALA A 112 7.23 -1.89 -12.33
N LEU A 113 6.65 -2.77 -11.52
CA LEU A 113 6.99 -4.20 -11.58
C LEU A 113 6.37 -4.89 -12.79
N THR A 114 5.19 -4.46 -13.22
CA THR A 114 4.58 -4.96 -14.45
C THR A 114 5.41 -4.57 -15.67
N TYR A 115 5.99 -3.37 -15.70
CA TYR A 115 6.85 -2.90 -16.82
C TYR A 115 8.27 -3.47 -16.80
N PHE A 116 8.85 -3.74 -15.63
CA PHE A 116 10.24 -4.21 -15.50
C PHE A 116 10.38 -5.74 -15.41
N LEU A 117 9.31 -6.47 -15.14
CA LEU A 117 9.34 -7.93 -14.93
C LEU A 117 8.43 -8.72 -15.89
N SER A 118 7.86 -8.08 -16.93
CA SER A 118 7.18 -8.73 -18.07
C SER A 118 8.11 -8.84 -19.27
#